data_AF-A0A7X0XEA1-F1
#
_entry.id   AF-A0A7X0XEA1-F1
#
_cell.length_a   1.000
_cell.length_b   1.000
_cell.length_c   1.000
_cell.angle_alpha   90.00
_cell.angle_beta   90.00
_cell.angle_gamma   90.00
#
_symmetry.space_group_name_H-M   'P 1'
#
loop_
_entity.id
_entity.type
_entity.pdbx_description
1 polymer ?
#
loop_
_entity_poly.entity_id
_entity_poly.type
_entity_poly.pdbx_seq_one_letter_code
_entity_poly.pdbx_strand_id
1 'polypeptide(L)'
;MQPELYAYIKGGTVDYGAAHAARENHARYGRTYPGIYKQWSDANKIHLVGHSMGGLTIRQLTTMLEDGSAEEQAYYKAHPEQGISPLFAGKKHSIQSVTTIATPNNGTSFAENENVLVPVIRNMVTGMSALSGNALHPIIYDFKLDQFGIKRQPNETLPAYNNRVFKSAIWKTDDISSYDLSVEGVIKNQANLQTKSDVYYFSYTGQATRQTLLTKQEVPMITMFPAFVPASNYMNSFRKTASNGMKIDNTWAANDGLVNVVSSYYPFGVSAKKADANPVKGQWNYYPVKQGWDHLDFIGMGDKLPSVVNTFYLDIVKTVTNLPK
;
A
#
# COMPACT_ATOMS: atom_id res chain seq x y z
N MET A 1 5.27 8.21 1.49
CA MET A 1 4.60 7.61 2.68
C MET A 1 5.56 6.95 3.68
N GLN A 2 6.66 6.32 3.27
CA GLN A 2 7.57 5.56 4.13
C GLN A 2 8.24 6.43 5.21
N PRO A 3 8.69 7.66 4.91
CA PRO A 3 9.19 8.58 5.93
C PRO A 3 8.15 8.94 6.99
N GLU A 4 6.87 9.05 6.60
CA GLU A 4 5.77 9.29 7.53
C GLU A 4 5.56 8.12 8.47
N LEU A 5 5.55 6.88 7.94
CA LEU A 5 5.43 5.68 8.76
C LEU A 5 6.61 5.54 9.73
N TYR A 6 7.83 5.81 9.27
CA TYR A 6 9.02 5.81 10.11
C TYR A 6 8.91 6.79 11.28
N ALA A 7 8.57 8.05 11.01
CA ALA A 7 8.40 9.07 12.04
C ALA A 7 7.21 8.78 12.96
N TYR A 8 6.12 8.21 12.44
CA TYR A 8 4.96 7.82 13.25
C TYR A 8 5.31 6.75 14.28
N ILE A 9 6.10 5.74 13.87
CA ILE A 9 6.54 4.66 14.76
C ILE A 9 7.62 5.15 15.72
N LYS A 10 8.73 5.67 15.18
CA LYS A 10 9.92 6.02 15.97
C LYS A 10 9.76 7.31 16.77
N GLY A 11 8.97 8.24 16.25
CA GLY A 11 8.86 9.63 16.71
C GLY A 11 9.81 10.56 15.96
N GLY A 12 9.46 11.84 15.95
CA GLY A 12 10.23 12.89 15.29
C GLY A 12 9.49 13.53 14.12
N THR A 13 10.18 14.43 13.42
CA THR A 13 9.67 15.10 12.22
C THR A 13 9.90 14.22 11.00
N VAL A 14 8.88 14.10 10.15
CA VAL A 14 9.00 13.43 8.85
C VAL A 14 10.08 14.14 8.03
N ASP A 15 11.07 13.41 7.55
CA ASP A 15 12.09 13.87 6.60
C ASP A 15 11.97 13.04 5.33
N TYR A 16 11.41 13.63 4.27
CA TYR A 16 11.22 12.99 2.97
C TYR A 16 12.53 12.82 2.18
N GLY A 17 13.64 13.38 2.66
CA GLY A 17 14.93 13.35 1.98
C GLY A 17 15.22 14.66 1.25
N ALA A 18 16.46 15.12 1.29
CA ALA A 18 16.85 16.38 0.67
C ALA A 18 16.88 16.27 -0.85
N ALA A 19 17.42 15.16 -1.36
CA ALA A 19 17.52 14.93 -2.80
C ALA A 19 16.14 14.72 -3.41
N HIS A 20 15.33 13.86 -2.79
CA HIS A 20 13.98 13.55 -3.22
C HIS A 20 13.09 14.80 -3.23
N ALA A 21 13.06 15.56 -2.13
CA ALA A 21 12.24 16.76 -2.04
C ALA A 21 12.64 17.85 -3.04
N ALA A 22 13.95 17.99 -3.32
CA ALA A 22 14.44 18.91 -4.35
C ALA A 22 14.04 18.45 -5.77
N ARG A 23 14.12 17.15 -6.04
CA ARG A 23 13.78 16.54 -7.34
C ARG A 23 12.28 16.60 -7.63
N GLU A 24 11.45 16.30 -6.64
CA GLU A 24 9.99 16.27 -6.75
C GLU A 24 9.33 17.63 -6.44
N ASN A 25 10.12 18.64 -6.07
CA ASN A 25 9.68 20.00 -5.78
C ASN A 25 8.55 20.07 -4.73
N HIS A 26 8.77 19.41 -3.59
CA HIS A 26 7.89 19.50 -2.42
C HIS A 26 8.69 19.78 -1.15
N ALA A 27 8.02 20.08 -0.04
CA ALA A 27 8.71 20.35 1.22
C ALA A 27 9.45 19.09 1.72
N ARG A 28 10.73 19.25 2.11
CA ARG A 28 11.53 18.15 2.69
C ARG A 28 10.95 17.62 4.00
N TYR A 29 10.44 18.52 4.85
CA TYR A 29 9.95 18.16 6.16
C TYR A 29 8.42 18.16 6.20
N GLY A 30 7.86 17.12 6.81
CA GLY A 30 6.42 16.97 7.03
C GLY A 30 6.02 17.24 8.49
N ARG A 31 4.98 16.52 8.93
CA ARG A 31 4.46 16.61 10.31
C ARG A 31 5.45 16.02 11.33
N THR A 32 5.27 16.38 12.60
CA THR A 32 6.01 15.80 13.72
C THR A 32 5.10 14.86 14.51
N TYR A 33 5.61 13.68 14.83
CA TYR A 33 4.88 12.65 15.56
C TYR A 33 5.54 12.34 16.91
N PRO A 34 4.74 12.02 17.95
CA PRO A 34 5.27 11.65 19.25
C PRO A 34 6.04 10.31 19.23
N GLY A 35 5.76 9.43 18.27
CA GLY A 35 6.34 8.09 18.20
C GLY A 35 5.56 7.07 19.02
N ILE A 36 4.88 6.14 18.37
CA ILE A 36 4.08 5.10 19.05
C ILE A 36 4.94 3.98 19.66
N TYR A 37 6.19 3.83 19.22
CA TYR A 37 7.12 2.81 19.71
C TYR A 37 8.58 3.31 19.65
N LYS A 38 8.91 4.26 20.55
CA LYS A 38 10.22 4.95 20.57
C LYS A 38 11.41 4.01 20.75
N GLN A 39 11.21 2.88 21.43
CA GLN A 39 12.23 1.87 21.67
C GLN A 39 12.57 1.00 20.45
N TRP A 40 11.89 1.19 19.31
CA TRP A 40 12.13 0.46 18.07
C TRP A 40 13.62 0.46 17.67
N SER A 41 14.19 -0.73 17.51
CA SER A 41 15.60 -0.96 17.20
C SER A 41 15.81 -2.40 16.72
N ASP A 42 17.05 -2.77 16.37
CA ASP A 42 17.40 -4.14 16.00
C ASP A 42 17.21 -5.14 17.16
N ALA A 43 17.24 -4.66 18.41
CA ALA A 43 16.93 -5.45 19.61
C ALA A 43 15.42 -5.48 19.92
N ASN A 44 14.66 -4.48 19.44
CA ASN A 44 13.22 -4.32 19.65
C ASN A 44 12.51 -4.30 18.31
N LYS A 45 12.53 -5.44 17.62
CA LYS A 45 11.94 -5.58 16.29
C LYS A 45 10.41 -5.52 16.32
N ILE A 46 9.82 -5.16 15.19
CA ILE A 46 8.36 -5.11 15.02
C ILE A 46 7.90 -6.04 13.90
N HIS A 47 6.61 -6.38 13.95
CA HIS A 47 5.88 -7.04 12.87
C HIS A 47 5.02 -6.01 12.16
N LEU A 48 5.16 -5.90 10.84
CA LEU A 48 4.37 -4.98 10.03
C LEU A 48 3.25 -5.73 9.31
N VAL A 49 2.02 -5.26 9.45
CA VAL A 49 0.84 -5.79 8.74
C VAL A 49 0.25 -4.66 7.90
N GLY A 50 0.27 -4.81 6.58
CA GLY A 50 -0.14 -3.78 5.64
C GLY A 50 -1.27 -4.27 4.75
N HIS A 51 -2.40 -3.56 4.75
CA HIS A 51 -3.51 -3.76 3.82
C HIS A 51 -3.34 -2.89 2.58
N SER A 52 -3.72 -3.39 1.40
CA SER A 52 -3.71 -2.63 0.15
C SER A 52 -2.31 -2.04 -0.13
N MET A 53 -2.24 -0.76 -0.49
CA MET A 53 -0.98 -0.01 -0.65
C MET A 53 -0.10 0.00 0.61
N GLY A 54 -0.67 -0.21 1.80
CA GLY A 54 0.07 -0.34 3.05
C GLY A 54 1.10 -1.45 2.98
N GLY A 55 0.83 -2.55 2.25
CA GLY A 55 1.80 -3.62 2.02
C GLY A 55 3.02 -3.19 1.20
N LEU A 56 2.84 -2.40 0.14
CA LEU A 56 3.95 -1.79 -0.62
C LEU A 56 4.75 -0.83 0.27
N THR A 57 4.05 -0.04 1.08
CA THR A 57 4.66 0.92 2.00
C THR A 57 5.58 0.24 3.01
N ILE A 58 5.12 -0.83 3.67
CA ILE A 58 5.93 -1.54 4.67
C ILE A 58 7.08 -2.33 4.03
N ARG A 59 6.91 -2.85 2.81
CA ARG A 59 8.02 -3.45 2.05
C ARG A 59 9.10 -2.41 1.75
N GLN A 60 8.71 -1.24 1.25
CA GLN A 60 9.65 -0.17 0.95
C GLN A 60 10.33 0.39 2.19
N LEU A 61 9.60 0.56 3.29
CA LEU A 61 10.19 0.91 4.58
C LEU A 61 11.22 -0.15 5.02
N THR A 62 10.93 -1.44 4.86
CA THR A 62 11.83 -2.52 5.22
C THR A 62 13.14 -2.45 4.41
N THR A 63 13.04 -2.25 3.09
CA THR A 63 14.23 -2.07 2.23
C THR A 63 15.03 -0.81 2.61
N MET A 64 14.36 0.33 2.82
CA MET A 64 15.03 1.58 3.21
C MET A 64 15.72 1.49 4.57
N LEU A 65 15.16 0.78 5.54
CA LEU A 65 15.81 0.59 6.85
C LEU A 65 17.14 -0.15 6.73
N GLU A 66 17.20 -1.16 5.87
CA GLU A 66 18.40 -1.99 5.68
C GLU A 66 19.41 -1.34 4.74
N ASP A 67 18.98 -0.83 3.59
CA ASP A 67 19.87 -0.34 2.53
C ASP A 67 20.08 1.18 2.57
N GLY A 68 19.14 1.91 3.17
CA GLY A 68 19.05 3.36 3.07
C GLY A 68 18.54 3.80 1.70
N SER A 69 18.95 5.01 1.29
CA SER A 69 18.74 5.52 -0.07
C SER A 69 20.07 5.97 -0.65
N ALA A 70 20.52 5.34 -1.74
CA ALA A 70 21.78 5.68 -2.39
C ALA A 70 21.77 7.14 -2.91
N GLU A 71 20.62 7.62 -3.39
CA GLU A 71 20.44 9.00 -3.84
C GLU A 71 20.65 9.99 -2.69
N GLU A 72 20.01 9.76 -1.55
CA GLU A 72 20.14 10.63 -0.37
C GLU A 72 21.54 10.56 0.25
N GLN A 73 22.16 9.38 0.26
CA GLN A 73 23.54 9.22 0.73
C GLN A 73 24.53 9.98 -0.16
N ALA A 74 24.36 9.93 -1.48
CA ALA A 74 25.19 10.68 -2.42
C ALA A 74 24.97 12.18 -2.28
N TYR A 75 23.72 12.63 -2.13
CA TYR A 75 23.39 14.02 -1.92
C TYR A 75 23.99 14.56 -0.62
N TYR A 76 23.88 13.82 0.48
CA TYR A 76 24.49 14.17 1.77
C TYR A 76 26.01 14.24 1.70
N LYS A 77 26.67 13.36 0.93
CA LYS A 77 28.12 13.42 0.73
C LYS A 77 28.56 14.71 0.04
N ALA A 78 27.75 15.24 -0.88
CA ALA A 78 28.00 16.50 -1.56
C ALA A 78 27.57 17.74 -0.75
N HIS A 79 26.57 17.60 0.13
CA HIS A 79 25.96 18.68 0.91
C HIS A 79 25.82 18.27 2.40
N PRO A 80 26.92 18.05 3.13
CA PRO A 80 26.89 17.54 4.50
C PRO A 80 26.13 18.45 5.48
N GLU A 81 26.08 19.75 5.22
CA GLU A 81 25.35 20.74 6.02
C GLU A 81 23.82 20.54 6.00
N GLN A 82 23.29 19.84 4.99
CA GLN A 82 21.86 19.54 4.91
C GLN A 82 21.43 18.42 5.87
N GLY A 83 22.37 17.61 6.37
CA GLY A 83 22.07 16.43 7.18
C GLY A 83 21.30 15.34 6.42
N ILE A 84 21.19 14.16 7.03
CA ILE A 84 20.49 13.01 6.47
C ILE A 84 19.60 12.34 7.52
N SER A 85 18.38 11.98 7.15
CA SER A 85 17.51 11.18 8.02
C SER A 85 18.15 9.82 8.32
N PRO A 86 18.08 9.33 9.57
CA PRO A 86 18.54 7.99 9.90
C PRO A 86 17.89 6.90 9.04
N LEU A 87 16.67 7.11 8.53
CA LEU A 87 16.03 6.19 7.60
C LEU A 87 16.89 5.94 6.34
N PHE A 88 17.44 7.00 5.75
CA PHE A 88 18.21 6.91 4.49
C PHE A 88 19.66 6.47 4.68
N ALA A 89 20.15 6.41 5.92
CA ALA A 89 21.48 5.89 6.23
C ALA A 89 21.57 4.34 6.15
N GLY A 90 20.42 3.64 6.22
CA GLY A 90 20.38 2.18 6.19
C GLY A 90 20.90 1.49 7.47
N LYS A 91 21.30 0.23 7.32
CA LYS A 91 21.92 -0.66 8.32
C LYS A 91 21.07 -0.93 9.56
N LYS A 92 19.74 -1.04 9.41
CA LYS A 92 18.81 -1.34 10.50
C LYS A 92 18.03 -2.61 10.19
N HIS A 93 18.26 -3.64 10.99
CA HIS A 93 17.59 -4.95 10.89
C HIS A 93 16.43 -5.05 11.89
N SER A 94 15.57 -4.03 11.89
CA SER A 94 14.58 -3.78 12.95
C SER A 94 13.17 -4.29 12.64
N ILE A 95 12.99 -5.03 11.55
CA ILE A 95 11.74 -5.67 11.15
C ILE A 95 11.88 -7.19 11.32
N GLN A 96 10.92 -7.83 11.99
CA GLN A 96 10.89 -9.30 12.13
C GLN A 96 10.07 -9.94 11.00
N SER A 97 8.93 -9.34 10.66
CA SER A 97 8.07 -9.84 9.59
C SER A 97 7.29 -8.75 8.88
N VAL A 98 6.95 -9.04 7.63
CA VAL A 98 6.06 -8.26 6.76
C VAL A 98 4.90 -9.15 6.34
N THR A 99 3.68 -8.73 6.67
CA THR A 99 2.45 -9.38 6.23
C THR A 99 1.67 -8.43 5.33
N THR A 100 1.40 -8.84 4.09
CA THR A 100 0.61 -8.06 3.14
C THR A 100 -0.78 -8.66 2.97
N ILE A 101 -1.80 -7.81 2.94
CA ILE A 101 -3.20 -8.21 2.81
C ILE A 101 -3.81 -7.45 1.63
N ALA A 102 -4.27 -8.16 0.60
CA ALA A 102 -4.85 -7.56 -0.61
C ALA A 102 -3.92 -6.49 -1.24
N THR A 103 -2.60 -6.67 -1.13
CA THR A 103 -1.61 -5.68 -1.57
C THR A 103 -1.26 -5.90 -3.03
N PRO A 104 -1.23 -4.88 -3.89
CA PRO A 104 -0.80 -5.03 -5.28
C PRO A 104 0.73 -5.20 -5.35
N ASN A 105 1.25 -6.36 -4.96
CA ASN A 105 2.70 -6.61 -4.86
C ASN A 105 3.43 -6.48 -6.21
N ASN A 106 2.69 -6.54 -7.32
CA ASN A 106 3.14 -6.36 -8.70
C ASN A 106 2.39 -5.23 -9.43
N GLY A 107 1.78 -4.31 -8.67
CA GLY A 107 0.91 -3.26 -9.17
C GLY A 107 -0.51 -3.76 -9.44
N THR A 108 -1.45 -2.85 -9.67
CA THR A 108 -2.82 -3.18 -10.05
C THR A 108 -3.15 -2.58 -11.39
N SER A 109 -3.76 -3.39 -12.26
CA SER A 109 -4.27 -2.91 -13.55
C SER A 109 -5.32 -1.80 -13.37
N PHE A 110 -5.99 -1.72 -12.22
CA PHE A 110 -6.90 -0.63 -11.87
C PHE A 110 -6.22 0.75 -11.90
N ALA A 111 -4.96 0.83 -11.49
CA ALA A 111 -4.21 2.09 -11.40
C ALA A 111 -3.52 2.49 -12.72
N GLU A 112 -3.70 1.71 -13.80
CA GLU A 112 -3.12 2.03 -15.12
C GLU A 112 -3.86 3.16 -15.86
N ASN A 113 -5.02 3.60 -15.36
CA ASN A 113 -5.79 4.68 -15.98
C ASN A 113 -6.44 5.59 -14.93
N GLU A 114 -5.92 6.81 -14.84
CA GLU A 114 -6.42 7.85 -13.93
C GLU A 114 -7.90 8.19 -14.14
N ASN A 115 -8.41 8.09 -15.38
CA ASN A 115 -9.82 8.34 -15.68
C ASN A 115 -10.76 7.29 -15.06
N VAL A 116 -10.22 6.13 -14.66
CA VAL A 116 -10.95 5.09 -13.91
C VAL A 116 -10.69 5.23 -12.41
N LEU A 117 -9.42 5.41 -12.03
CA LEU A 117 -8.96 5.48 -10.65
C LEU A 117 -9.54 6.68 -9.89
N VAL A 118 -9.39 7.90 -10.43
CA VAL A 118 -9.76 9.14 -9.73
C VAL A 118 -11.26 9.20 -9.42
N PRO A 119 -12.18 8.85 -10.34
CA PRO A 119 -13.60 8.78 -10.02
C PRO A 119 -13.94 7.77 -8.92
N VAL A 120 -13.31 6.60 -8.90
CA VAL A 120 -13.53 5.59 -7.85
C VAL A 120 -13.08 6.12 -6.49
N ILE A 121 -11.87 6.71 -6.40
CA ILE A 121 -11.39 7.34 -5.16
C ILE A 121 -12.33 8.46 -4.70
N ARG A 122 -12.76 9.34 -5.63
CA ARG A 122 -13.70 10.41 -5.33
C ARG A 122 -15.02 9.87 -4.77
N ASN A 123 -15.56 8.80 -5.36
CA ASN A 123 -16.79 8.17 -4.92
C ASN A 123 -16.62 7.51 -3.55
N MET A 124 -15.48 6.88 -3.26
CA MET A 124 -15.18 6.35 -1.92
C MET A 124 -15.15 7.46 -0.88
N VAL A 125 -14.42 8.56 -1.12
CA VAL A 125 -14.33 9.70 -0.21
C VAL A 125 -15.71 10.34 0.02
N THR A 126 -16.49 10.49 -1.04
CA THR A 126 -17.85 11.04 -0.97
C THR A 126 -18.80 10.11 -0.23
N GLY A 127 -18.75 8.81 -0.49
CA GLY A 127 -19.56 7.79 0.18
C GLY A 127 -19.27 7.70 1.68
N MET A 128 -17.99 7.69 2.07
CA MET A 128 -17.59 7.76 3.49
C MET A 128 -18.08 9.05 4.16
N SER A 129 -18.04 10.18 3.44
CA SER A 129 -18.54 11.45 3.96
C SER A 129 -20.07 11.41 4.18
N ALA A 130 -20.83 10.80 3.26
CA ALA A 130 -22.28 10.66 3.37
C ALA A 130 -22.70 9.76 4.55
N LEU A 131 -22.00 8.65 4.78
CA LEU A 131 -22.22 7.77 5.95
C LEU A 131 -21.93 8.49 7.28
N SER A 132 -20.98 9.42 7.28
CA SER A 132 -20.64 10.22 8.46
C SER A 132 -21.64 11.35 8.76
N GLY A 133 -22.44 11.77 7.78
CA GLY A 133 -23.40 12.87 7.90
C GLY A 133 -24.55 12.60 8.89
N ASN A 134 -24.74 11.35 9.33
CA ASN A 134 -25.69 10.95 10.37
C ASN A 134 -25.07 10.83 11.77
N ALA A 135 -23.77 11.09 11.93
CA ALA A 135 -23.08 11.07 13.22
C ALA A 135 -22.74 12.51 13.68
N LEU A 136 -22.82 12.77 14.99
CA LEU A 136 -22.55 14.06 15.65
C LEU A 136 -21.11 14.61 15.44
N HIS A 137 -20.25 13.85 14.75
CA HIS A 137 -18.92 14.26 14.34
C HIS A 137 -18.72 13.87 12.87
N PRO A 138 -18.69 14.81 11.90
CA PRO A 138 -18.37 14.47 10.53
C PRO A 138 -17.00 13.80 10.50
N ILE A 139 -16.84 12.72 9.74
CA ILE A 139 -15.52 12.12 9.51
C ILE A 139 -14.71 13.17 8.76
N ILE A 140 -13.84 13.89 9.49
CA ILE A 140 -12.90 14.84 8.92
C ILE A 140 -11.82 14.02 8.22
N TYR A 141 -11.99 13.79 6.92
CA TYR A 141 -10.98 13.13 6.11
C TYR A 141 -9.89 14.14 5.70
N ASP A 142 -8.65 13.79 6.00
CA ASP A 142 -7.45 14.58 5.69
C ASP A 142 -6.53 13.75 4.79
N PHE A 143 -6.28 14.24 3.58
CA PHE A 143 -5.40 13.61 2.58
C PHE A 143 -3.92 13.67 2.96
N LYS A 144 -3.52 14.52 3.92
CA LYS A 144 -2.13 14.69 4.40
C LYS A 144 -1.14 15.06 3.28
N LEU A 145 -1.55 15.99 2.42
CA LEU A 145 -0.75 16.49 1.29
C LEU A 145 0.03 17.78 1.65
N ASP A 146 0.41 17.93 2.92
CA ASP A 146 1.06 19.12 3.48
C ASP A 146 2.36 19.45 2.75
N GLN A 147 3.13 18.44 2.35
CA GLN A 147 4.40 18.60 1.63
C GLN A 147 4.23 19.24 0.26
N PHE A 148 3.08 19.03 -0.38
CA PHE A 148 2.70 19.66 -1.64
C PHE A 148 2.00 21.02 -1.44
N GLY A 149 1.87 21.49 -0.19
CA GLY A 149 1.14 22.71 0.15
C GLY A 149 -0.39 22.57 0.07
N ILE A 150 -0.93 21.35 -0.07
CA ILE A 150 -2.36 21.10 -0.25
C ILE A 150 -3.00 20.72 1.09
N LYS A 151 -3.27 21.73 1.91
CA LYS A 151 -4.02 21.62 3.18
C LYS A 151 -5.39 22.28 3.08
N ARG A 152 -6.35 21.83 3.89
CA ARG A 152 -7.65 22.51 4.00
C ARG A 152 -7.44 23.92 4.57
N GLN A 153 -7.96 24.93 3.89
CA GLN A 153 -7.81 26.32 4.33
C GLN A 153 -8.78 26.67 5.48
N PRO A 154 -8.47 27.69 6.30
CA PRO A 154 -9.45 28.24 7.24
C PRO A 154 -10.74 28.58 6.50
N ASN A 155 -11.89 28.14 7.02
CA ASN A 155 -13.23 28.33 6.44
C ASN A 155 -13.51 27.59 5.10
N GLU A 156 -12.60 26.74 4.61
CA GLU A 156 -12.88 25.91 3.44
C GLU A 156 -13.77 24.70 3.82
N THR A 157 -14.88 24.53 3.11
CA THR A 157 -15.76 23.38 3.31
C THR A 157 -15.08 22.09 2.85
N LEU A 158 -15.43 20.95 3.44
CA LEU A 158 -14.87 19.65 3.04
C LEU A 158 -15.09 19.35 1.55
N PRO A 159 -16.28 19.59 0.94
CA PRO A 159 -16.47 19.42 -0.50
C PRO A 159 -15.58 20.33 -1.35
N ALA A 160 -15.39 21.60 -0.95
CA ALA A 160 -14.52 22.54 -1.67
C ALA A 160 -13.06 22.08 -1.62
N TYR A 161 -12.59 21.64 -0.45
CA TYR A 161 -11.27 21.05 -0.27
C TYR A 161 -11.07 19.81 -1.15
N ASN A 162 -11.99 18.86 -1.09
CA ASN A 162 -11.92 17.63 -1.90
C ASN A 162 -11.88 17.96 -3.39
N ASN A 163 -12.72 18.88 -3.85
CA ASN A 163 -12.74 19.32 -5.25
C ASN A 163 -11.39 19.96 -5.67
N ARG A 164 -10.75 20.74 -4.80
CA ARG A 164 -9.42 21.31 -5.06
C ARG A 164 -8.34 20.24 -5.13
N VAL A 165 -8.37 19.25 -4.24
CA VAL A 165 -7.46 18.09 -4.29
C VAL A 165 -7.63 17.34 -5.61
N PHE A 166 -8.85 17.01 -6.02
CA PHE A 166 -9.12 16.27 -7.26
C PHE A 166 -8.89 17.07 -8.56
N LYS A 167 -8.72 18.39 -8.49
CA LYS A 167 -8.35 19.25 -9.63
C LYS A 167 -6.88 19.65 -9.62
N SER A 168 -6.13 19.25 -8.60
CA SER A 168 -4.72 19.60 -8.43
C SER A 168 -3.85 18.95 -9.52
N ALA A 169 -2.72 19.58 -9.83
CA ALA A 169 -1.69 18.99 -10.69
C ALA A 169 -0.97 17.79 -10.03
N ILE A 170 -1.21 17.53 -8.74
CA ILE A 170 -0.63 16.38 -8.02
C ILE A 170 -0.97 15.03 -8.67
N TRP A 171 -2.10 14.92 -9.36
CA TRP A 171 -2.46 13.70 -10.08
C TRP A 171 -1.58 13.41 -11.29
N LYS A 172 -0.73 14.35 -11.71
CA LYS A 172 0.20 14.21 -12.83
C LYS A 172 1.64 13.90 -12.41
N THR A 173 1.94 13.89 -11.11
CA THR A 173 3.27 13.50 -10.63
C THR A 173 3.37 11.97 -10.50
N ASP A 174 4.59 11.45 -10.61
CA ASP A 174 4.90 10.07 -10.26
C ASP A 174 5.05 9.90 -8.72
N ASP A 175 5.21 10.99 -7.96
CA ASP A 175 5.34 10.98 -6.49
C ASP A 175 3.97 10.97 -5.78
N ILE A 176 3.13 10.00 -6.13
CA ILE A 176 1.80 9.82 -5.55
C ILE A 176 1.37 8.35 -5.61
N SER A 177 0.42 7.99 -4.75
CA SER A 177 -0.13 6.64 -4.66
C SER A 177 -0.71 6.09 -5.96
N SER A 178 -1.32 6.92 -6.82
CA SER A 178 -1.86 6.44 -8.10
C SER A 178 -0.77 5.86 -8.99
N TYR A 179 0.41 6.49 -9.01
CA TYR A 179 1.54 5.99 -9.77
C TYR A 179 2.15 4.74 -9.12
N ASP A 180 2.45 4.78 -7.83
CA ASP A 180 3.05 3.67 -7.07
C ASP A 180 2.19 2.39 -7.05
N LEU A 181 0.88 2.53 -7.22
CA LEU A 181 -0.06 1.41 -7.33
C LEU A 181 -0.08 0.78 -8.74
N SER A 182 0.34 1.50 -9.77
CA SER A 182 0.37 0.99 -11.14
C SER A 182 1.43 -0.12 -11.31
N VAL A 183 1.29 -0.94 -12.34
CA VAL A 183 2.28 -1.96 -12.68
C VAL A 183 3.60 -1.30 -13.05
N GLU A 184 3.57 -0.19 -13.78
CA GLU A 184 4.77 0.56 -14.14
C GLU A 184 5.46 1.18 -12.93
N GLY A 185 4.70 1.74 -11.99
CA GLY A 185 5.25 2.30 -10.75
C GLY A 185 5.95 1.24 -9.91
N VAL A 186 5.34 0.06 -9.76
CA VAL A 186 5.97 -1.07 -9.05
C VAL A 186 7.23 -1.57 -9.78
N ILE A 187 7.23 -1.64 -11.12
CA ILE A 187 8.41 -1.98 -11.91
C ILE A 187 9.54 -0.96 -11.70
N LYS A 188 9.23 0.34 -11.80
CA LYS A 188 10.21 1.42 -11.62
C LYS A 188 10.78 1.45 -10.19
N ASN A 189 9.96 1.09 -9.20
CA ASN A 189 10.33 1.09 -7.79
C ASN A 189 10.87 -0.28 -7.29
N GLN A 190 11.12 -1.25 -8.18
CA GLN A 190 11.52 -2.61 -7.80
C GLN A 190 12.75 -2.66 -6.87
N ALA A 191 13.71 -1.74 -7.05
CA ALA A 191 14.93 -1.67 -6.24
C ALA A 191 14.63 -1.40 -4.76
N ASN A 192 13.54 -0.68 -4.46
CA ASN A 192 13.12 -0.41 -3.10
C ASN A 192 12.05 -1.39 -2.59
N LEU A 193 11.74 -2.46 -3.33
CA LEU A 193 10.69 -3.43 -2.99
C LEU A 193 11.24 -4.85 -2.80
N GLN A 194 12.53 -4.95 -2.47
CA GLN A 194 13.27 -6.21 -2.35
C GLN A 194 12.78 -7.07 -1.20
N THR A 195 12.85 -8.40 -1.38
CA THR A 195 12.61 -9.36 -0.30
C THR A 195 13.89 -9.55 0.49
N LYS A 196 13.90 -9.11 1.76
CA LYS A 196 15.08 -9.09 2.63
C LYS A 196 15.32 -10.45 3.28
N SER A 197 16.59 -10.86 3.33
CA SER A 197 16.97 -12.23 3.69
C SER A 197 16.75 -12.56 5.18
N ASP A 198 16.68 -11.56 6.05
CA ASP A 198 16.51 -11.71 7.50
C ASP A 198 15.08 -11.42 8.00
N VAL A 199 14.13 -11.22 7.08
CA VAL A 199 12.71 -10.89 7.38
C VAL A 199 11.79 -12.01 6.93
N TYR A 200 10.76 -12.33 7.72
CA TYR A 200 9.69 -13.25 7.31
C TYR A 200 8.60 -12.54 6.49
N TYR A 201 8.14 -13.15 5.40
CA TYR A 201 7.11 -12.58 4.54
C TYR A 201 5.86 -13.45 4.46
N PHE A 202 4.68 -12.83 4.59
CA PHE A 202 3.37 -13.48 4.50
C PHE A 202 2.43 -12.70 3.59
N SER A 203 1.53 -13.41 2.91
CA SER A 203 0.52 -12.76 2.06
C SER A 203 -0.85 -13.40 2.13
N TYR A 204 -1.88 -12.55 2.18
CA TYR A 204 -3.28 -12.92 2.13
C TYR A 204 -3.96 -12.23 0.96
N THR A 205 -4.61 -13.02 0.10
CA THR A 205 -5.25 -12.54 -1.13
C THR A 205 -6.75 -12.79 -1.08
N GLY A 206 -7.53 -11.78 -1.44
CA GLY A 206 -8.98 -11.91 -1.67
C GLY A 206 -9.30 -12.07 -3.15
N GLN A 207 -10.47 -12.64 -3.41
CA GLN A 207 -11.06 -12.66 -4.75
C GLN A 207 -12.58 -12.48 -4.60
N ALA A 208 -13.11 -11.47 -5.27
CA ALA A 208 -14.54 -11.17 -5.33
C ALA A 208 -15.07 -11.18 -6.78
N THR A 209 -14.34 -11.82 -7.69
CA THR A 209 -14.84 -12.19 -9.01
C THR A 209 -15.09 -13.69 -9.09
N ARG A 210 -15.97 -14.09 -10.01
CA ARG A 210 -16.20 -15.51 -10.36
C ARG A 210 -16.10 -15.70 -11.87
N GLN A 211 -15.67 -16.88 -12.27
CA GLN A 211 -15.72 -17.28 -13.68
C GLN A 211 -17.14 -17.63 -14.09
N THR A 212 -17.58 -17.10 -15.22
CA THR A 212 -18.81 -17.54 -15.87
C THR A 212 -18.65 -18.95 -16.44
N LEU A 213 -19.73 -19.74 -16.41
CA LEU A 213 -19.67 -21.15 -16.81
C LEU A 213 -19.30 -21.35 -18.29
N LEU A 214 -19.84 -20.50 -19.16
CA LEU A 214 -19.74 -20.60 -20.63
C LEU A 214 -18.46 -19.95 -21.19
N THR A 215 -18.23 -18.66 -20.92
CA THR A 215 -17.12 -17.90 -21.53
C THR A 215 -15.83 -17.94 -20.70
N LYS A 216 -15.88 -18.50 -19.47
CA LYS A 216 -14.77 -18.49 -18.50
C LYS A 216 -14.23 -17.09 -18.17
N GLN A 217 -15.01 -16.04 -18.49
CA GLN A 217 -14.68 -14.67 -18.14
C GLN A 217 -14.95 -14.43 -16.66
N GLU A 218 -14.06 -13.67 -16.02
CA GLU A 218 -14.25 -13.16 -14.66
C GLU A 218 -15.33 -12.08 -14.67
N VAL A 219 -16.25 -12.16 -13.71
CA VAL A 219 -17.28 -11.14 -13.47
C VAL A 219 -17.36 -10.84 -11.97
N PRO A 220 -17.65 -9.58 -11.58
CA PRO A 220 -17.84 -9.23 -10.17
C PRO A 220 -18.91 -10.10 -9.50
N MET A 221 -18.64 -10.50 -8.27
CA MET A 221 -19.65 -11.12 -7.41
C MET A 221 -20.67 -10.06 -6.98
N ILE A 222 -21.93 -10.47 -6.79
CA ILE A 222 -23.01 -9.58 -6.35
C ILE A 222 -22.77 -9.02 -4.94
N THR A 223 -21.91 -9.69 -4.17
CA THR A 223 -21.49 -9.30 -2.82
C THR A 223 -20.35 -8.29 -2.81
N MET A 224 -19.69 -8.04 -3.95
CA MET A 224 -18.62 -7.05 -4.04
C MET A 224 -19.16 -5.66 -3.69
N PHE A 225 -18.41 -4.90 -2.90
CA PHE A 225 -18.74 -3.52 -2.58
C PHE A 225 -19.08 -2.73 -3.86
N PRO A 226 -20.29 -2.15 -3.98
CA PRO A 226 -20.78 -1.62 -5.26
C PRO A 226 -19.88 -0.58 -5.92
N ALA A 227 -19.16 0.24 -5.14
CA ALA A 227 -18.24 1.24 -5.69
C ALA A 227 -17.01 0.63 -6.39
N PHE A 228 -16.71 -0.65 -6.17
CA PHE A 228 -15.60 -1.37 -6.80
C PHE A 228 -15.98 -2.09 -8.09
N VAL A 229 -17.28 -2.28 -8.35
CA VAL A 229 -17.75 -2.96 -9.57
C VAL A 229 -17.20 -2.31 -10.86
N PRO A 230 -17.16 -0.97 -11.02
CA PRO A 230 -16.54 -0.34 -12.19
C PRO A 230 -15.04 -0.66 -12.32
N ALA A 231 -14.30 -0.65 -11.21
CA ALA A 231 -12.87 -0.98 -11.18
C ALA A 231 -12.63 -2.46 -11.52
N SER A 232 -13.42 -3.37 -10.95
CA SER A 232 -13.37 -4.80 -11.27
C SER A 232 -13.64 -5.09 -12.74
N ASN A 233 -14.69 -4.51 -13.32
CA ASN A 233 -15.00 -4.67 -14.74
C ASN A 233 -13.88 -4.14 -15.65
N TYR A 234 -13.26 -3.02 -15.27
CA TYR A 234 -12.09 -2.50 -15.96
C TYR A 234 -10.92 -3.49 -15.92
N MET A 235 -10.55 -3.98 -14.74
CA MET A 235 -9.48 -4.97 -14.58
C MET A 235 -9.76 -6.28 -15.35
N ASN A 236 -11.01 -6.75 -15.38
CA ASN A 236 -11.40 -7.97 -16.10
C ASN A 236 -11.07 -7.89 -17.59
N SER A 237 -11.16 -6.70 -18.18
CA SER A 237 -10.96 -6.46 -19.63
C SER A 237 -9.61 -5.84 -19.98
N PHE A 238 -8.87 -5.29 -19.02
CA PHE A 238 -7.64 -4.56 -19.25
C PHE A 238 -6.48 -5.46 -19.71
N ARG A 239 -5.84 -5.11 -20.83
CA ARG A 239 -4.70 -5.85 -21.37
C ARG A 239 -3.58 -4.89 -21.79
N LYS A 240 -2.34 -5.21 -21.43
CA LYS A 240 -1.15 -4.41 -21.75
C LYS A 240 0.11 -5.26 -21.65
N THR A 241 1.15 -4.89 -22.39
CA THR A 241 2.53 -5.34 -22.12
C THR A 241 3.24 -4.22 -21.36
N ALA A 242 3.71 -4.50 -20.16
CA ALA A 242 4.41 -3.53 -19.31
C ALA A 242 5.84 -3.24 -19.83
N SER A 243 6.46 -2.18 -19.33
CA SER A 243 7.81 -1.73 -19.77
C SER A 243 8.90 -2.81 -19.67
N ASN A 244 8.79 -3.74 -18.72
CA ASN A 244 9.72 -4.86 -18.56
C ASN A 244 9.36 -6.11 -19.37
N GLY A 245 8.35 -6.03 -20.26
CA GLY A 245 7.88 -7.14 -21.10
C GLY A 245 6.84 -8.05 -20.44
N MET A 246 6.48 -7.82 -19.17
CA MET A 246 5.43 -8.58 -18.49
C MET A 246 4.08 -8.36 -19.16
N LYS A 247 3.34 -9.44 -19.41
CA LYS A 247 1.99 -9.37 -19.99
C LYS A 247 0.94 -9.28 -18.89
N ILE A 248 0.15 -8.22 -18.94
CA ILE A 248 -1.12 -8.09 -18.23
C ILE A 248 -2.17 -8.66 -19.17
N ASP A 249 -2.42 -9.97 -19.05
CA ASP A 249 -3.32 -10.71 -19.92
C ASP A 249 -4.56 -11.24 -19.17
N ASN A 250 -5.27 -12.23 -19.74
CA ASN A 250 -6.46 -12.81 -19.11
C ASN A 250 -6.18 -13.41 -17.72
N THR A 251 -4.93 -13.78 -17.40
CA THR A 251 -4.54 -14.31 -16.10
C THR A 251 -4.62 -13.28 -14.97
N TRP A 252 -4.67 -11.99 -15.31
CA TRP A 252 -4.85 -10.90 -14.34
C TRP A 252 -6.32 -10.61 -14.04
N ALA A 253 -7.27 -11.18 -14.78
CA ALA A 253 -8.67 -10.77 -14.68
C ALA A 253 -9.27 -10.97 -13.28
N ALA A 254 -8.92 -12.05 -12.56
CA ALA A 254 -9.47 -12.29 -11.23
C ALA A 254 -9.03 -11.20 -10.25
N ASN A 255 -9.96 -10.64 -9.47
CA ASN A 255 -9.67 -9.52 -8.57
C ASN A 255 -10.59 -9.45 -7.36
N ASP A 256 -10.23 -8.62 -6.39
CA ASP A 256 -11.01 -8.32 -5.18
C ASP A 256 -11.82 -7.01 -5.27
N GLY A 257 -11.91 -6.43 -6.47
CA GLY A 257 -12.52 -5.12 -6.71
C GLY A 257 -11.51 -4.01 -6.97
N LEU A 258 -10.30 -4.05 -6.40
CA LEU A 258 -9.27 -3.02 -6.59
C LEU A 258 -7.88 -3.57 -6.97
N VAL A 259 -7.61 -4.84 -6.66
CA VAL A 259 -6.32 -5.49 -6.88
C VAL A 259 -6.52 -6.84 -7.56
N ASN A 260 -5.71 -7.10 -8.59
CA ASN A 260 -5.66 -8.38 -9.28
C ASN A 260 -5.13 -9.48 -8.34
N VAL A 261 -5.79 -10.64 -8.32
CA VAL A 261 -5.43 -11.81 -7.48
C VAL A 261 -3.98 -12.22 -7.72
N VAL A 262 -3.57 -12.32 -8.98
CA VAL A 262 -2.20 -12.71 -9.37
C VAL A 262 -1.15 -11.73 -8.81
N SER A 263 -1.50 -10.45 -8.73
CA SER A 263 -0.60 -9.43 -8.17
C SER A 263 -0.56 -9.49 -6.64
N SER A 264 -1.66 -9.86 -5.98
CA SER A 264 -1.74 -9.88 -4.52
C SER A 264 -0.97 -11.01 -3.85
N TYR A 265 -0.78 -12.13 -4.56
CA TYR A 265 -0.13 -13.31 -4.00
C TYR A 265 1.25 -13.05 -3.43
N TYR A 266 2.19 -12.53 -4.23
CA TYR A 266 3.56 -12.20 -3.82
C TYR A 266 4.25 -11.52 -5.00
N PRO A 267 5.37 -10.82 -4.78
CA PRO A 267 6.14 -10.18 -5.86
C PRO A 267 6.68 -11.23 -6.85
N PHE A 268 6.59 -10.99 -8.14
CA PHE A 268 7.10 -11.94 -9.14
C PHE A 268 8.62 -12.05 -9.10
N GLY A 269 9.12 -13.23 -9.46
CA GLY A 269 10.56 -13.51 -9.48
C GLY A 269 11.20 -13.77 -8.11
N VAL A 270 10.43 -13.73 -7.01
CA VAL A 270 10.94 -14.02 -5.67
C VAL A 270 10.65 -15.47 -5.26
N SER A 271 11.41 -15.97 -4.29
CA SER A 271 11.13 -17.27 -3.67
C SER A 271 9.82 -17.20 -2.89
N ALA A 272 8.89 -18.10 -3.19
CA ALA A 272 7.59 -18.18 -2.54
C ALA A 272 7.14 -19.62 -2.37
N LYS A 273 6.42 -19.90 -1.29
CA LYS A 273 5.76 -21.19 -1.03
C LYS A 273 4.40 -20.99 -0.38
N LYS A 274 3.55 -22.00 -0.51
CA LYS A 274 2.30 -22.05 0.27
C LYS A 274 2.65 -22.06 1.76
N ALA A 275 1.95 -21.25 2.55
CA ALA A 275 2.20 -21.13 3.97
C ALA A 275 2.02 -22.48 4.69
N ASP A 276 2.97 -22.79 5.58
CA ASP A 276 3.02 -23.99 6.42
C ASP A 276 3.56 -23.62 7.82
N ALA A 277 3.78 -24.62 8.68
CA ALA A 277 4.27 -24.39 10.05
C ALA A 277 5.75 -23.97 10.13
N ASN A 278 6.48 -23.95 9.02
CA ASN A 278 7.92 -23.71 8.96
C ASN A 278 8.24 -22.53 8.02
N PRO A 279 7.85 -21.28 8.37
CA PRO A 279 8.19 -20.12 7.57
C PRO A 279 9.71 -19.91 7.50
N VAL A 280 10.20 -19.38 6.38
CA VAL A 280 11.63 -19.13 6.12
C VAL A 280 11.83 -17.64 5.88
N LYS A 281 12.87 -17.05 6.48
CA LYS A 281 13.27 -15.65 6.24
C LYS A 281 13.71 -15.48 4.78
N GLY A 282 13.43 -14.34 4.16
CA GLY A 282 13.73 -14.10 2.75
C GLY A 282 12.85 -14.86 1.74
N GLN A 283 11.81 -15.55 2.20
CA GLN A 283 10.85 -16.27 1.36
C GLN A 283 9.42 -15.86 1.69
N TRP A 284 8.58 -15.72 0.66
CA TRP A 284 7.16 -15.43 0.80
C TRP A 284 6.36 -16.67 1.15
N ASN A 285 5.51 -16.57 2.18
CA ASN A 285 4.59 -17.62 2.61
C ASN A 285 3.15 -17.18 2.28
N TYR A 286 2.61 -17.67 1.17
CA TYR A 286 1.29 -17.25 0.71
C TYR A 286 0.18 -18.19 1.19
N TYR A 287 -0.94 -17.61 1.62
CA TYR A 287 -2.12 -18.36 2.06
C TYR A 287 -3.08 -18.63 0.89
N PRO A 288 -3.98 -19.62 1.02
CA PRO A 288 -5.04 -19.83 0.04
C PRO A 288 -5.88 -18.56 -0.19
N VAL A 289 -6.30 -18.33 -1.43
CA VAL A 289 -7.16 -17.18 -1.78
C VAL A 289 -8.48 -17.28 -1.02
N LYS A 290 -8.88 -16.17 -0.42
CA LYS A 290 -10.17 -16.02 0.24
C LYS A 290 -11.23 -15.72 -0.82
N GLN A 291 -11.89 -16.77 -1.28
CA GLN A 291 -12.98 -16.68 -2.24
C GLN A 291 -14.17 -15.93 -1.64
N GLY A 292 -14.76 -15.04 -2.43
CA GLY A 292 -15.84 -14.16 -2.02
C GLY A 292 -15.43 -13.00 -1.11
N TRP A 293 -14.13 -12.78 -0.87
CA TRP A 293 -13.64 -11.62 -0.12
C TRP A 293 -13.25 -10.50 -1.07
N ASP A 294 -13.93 -9.36 -0.95
CA ASP A 294 -13.55 -8.13 -1.63
C ASP A 294 -12.49 -7.35 -0.83
N HIS A 295 -12.04 -6.23 -1.41
CA HIS A 295 -10.96 -5.44 -0.85
C HIS A 295 -11.25 -4.83 0.54
N LEU A 296 -12.52 -4.54 0.86
CA LEU A 296 -12.94 -3.93 2.13
C LEU A 296 -13.32 -4.97 3.21
N ASP A 297 -13.62 -6.20 2.82
CA ASP A 297 -13.88 -7.29 3.76
C ASP A 297 -12.74 -7.49 4.76
N PHE A 298 -11.49 -7.33 4.31
CA PHE A 298 -10.30 -7.45 5.16
C PHE A 298 -10.20 -6.40 6.26
N ILE A 299 -10.96 -5.32 6.19
CA ILE A 299 -10.95 -4.25 7.19
C ILE A 299 -12.32 -4.05 7.85
N GLY A 300 -13.22 -5.02 7.69
CA GLY A 300 -14.55 -4.99 8.33
C GLY A 300 -15.50 -3.96 7.76
N MET A 301 -15.25 -3.47 6.54
CA MET A 301 -16.11 -2.50 5.84
C MET A 301 -16.88 -3.12 4.66
N GLY A 302 -16.72 -4.43 4.43
CA GLY A 302 -17.47 -5.20 3.43
C GLY A 302 -18.65 -5.97 4.04
N ASP A 303 -18.97 -7.13 3.49
CA ASP A 303 -20.11 -7.96 3.89
C ASP A 303 -19.74 -9.08 4.89
N LYS A 304 -18.46 -9.23 5.23
CA LYS A 304 -18.02 -10.21 6.26
C LYS A 304 -18.38 -9.76 7.66
N LEU A 305 -18.86 -10.73 8.46
CA LEU A 305 -19.15 -10.51 9.87
C LEU A 305 -17.89 -10.05 10.63
N PRO A 306 -18.00 -9.09 11.56
CA PRO A 306 -16.86 -8.64 12.36
C PRO A 306 -16.12 -9.77 13.09
N SER A 307 -16.82 -10.81 13.53
CA SER A 307 -16.20 -11.99 14.16
C SER A 307 -15.26 -12.74 13.22
N VAL A 308 -15.62 -12.86 11.93
CA VAL A 308 -14.80 -13.52 10.91
C VAL A 308 -13.53 -12.71 10.62
N VAL A 309 -13.66 -11.38 10.53
CA VAL A 309 -12.52 -10.49 10.34
C VAL A 309 -11.61 -10.50 11.57
N ASN A 310 -12.18 -10.50 12.78
CA ASN A 310 -11.41 -10.61 14.02
C ASN A 310 -10.65 -11.93 14.10
N THR A 311 -11.28 -13.07 13.81
CA THR A 311 -10.60 -14.38 13.76
C THR A 311 -9.44 -14.35 12.76
N PHE A 312 -9.64 -13.75 11.58
CA PHE A 312 -8.59 -13.60 10.58
C PHE A 312 -7.36 -12.83 11.11
N TYR A 313 -7.55 -11.71 11.82
CA TYR A 313 -6.41 -10.98 12.42
C TYR A 313 -5.79 -11.71 13.62
N LEU A 314 -6.58 -12.42 14.42
CA LEU A 314 -6.06 -13.26 15.51
C LEU A 314 -5.17 -14.38 14.98
N ASP A 315 -5.51 -14.96 13.84
CA ASP A 315 -4.67 -15.95 13.16
C ASP A 315 -3.34 -15.34 12.69
N ILE A 316 -3.37 -14.13 12.12
CA ILE A 316 -2.14 -13.40 11.74
C ILE A 316 -1.27 -13.15 12.97
N VAL A 317 -1.86 -12.65 14.06
CA VAL A 317 -1.14 -12.39 15.32
C VAL A 317 -0.49 -13.68 15.82
N LYS A 318 -1.26 -14.79 15.88
CA LYS A 318 -0.74 -16.09 16.27
C LYS A 318 0.42 -16.55 15.38
N THR A 319 0.36 -16.33 14.07
CA THR A 319 1.46 -16.66 13.17
C THR A 319 2.71 -15.84 13.50
N VAL A 320 2.59 -14.52 13.59
CA VAL A 320 3.78 -13.66 13.73
C VAL A 320 4.41 -13.73 15.12
N THR A 321 3.62 -13.96 16.17
CA THR A 321 4.16 -14.09 17.55
C THR A 321 4.86 -15.41 17.81
N ASN A 322 4.61 -16.43 16.99
CA ASN A 322 5.26 -17.75 17.10
C ASN A 322 6.50 -17.88 16.21
N LEU A 323 6.92 -16.81 15.53
CA LEU A 323 8.12 -16.85 14.71
C LEU A 323 9.36 -17.03 15.58
N PRO A 324 10.34 -17.83 15.13
CA PRO A 324 11.67 -17.83 15.73
C PRO A 324 12.22 -16.40 15.74
N LYS A 325 12.86 -16.00 16.84
CA LYS A 325 13.51 -14.70 16.97
C LYS A 325 14.74 -14.67 16.04
#